data_AF-A0AAU8LS17-F1
#
_entry.id   AF-A0AAU8LS17-F1
#
_cell.length_a   1.000
_cell.length_b   1.000
_cell.length_c   1.000
_cell.angle_alpha   90.00
_cell.angle_beta   90.00
_cell.angle_gamma   90.00
#
_symmetry.space_group_name_H-M   'P 1'
#
loop_
_entity.id
_entity.type
_entity.pdbx_description
1 polymer ?
#
loop_
_entity_poly.entity_id
_entity_poly.type
_entity_poly.pdbx_seq_one_letter_code
_entity_poly.pdbx_strand_id
1 'polypeptide(L)' 'MLTETIQEHKLNRLVVAACTPRTHEPLFQSTLREAGLNRSLLFMPLFR' A
#
# COMPACT_ATOMS: atom_id res chain seq x y z
N MET A 1 -11.32 -3.82 -5.73
CA MET A 1 -9.89 -4.08 -5.46
C MET A 1 -9.22 -2.83 -4.90
N LEU A 2 -8.15 -2.94 -4.10
CA LEU A 2 -7.49 -1.78 -3.46
C LEU A 2 -7.03 -0.72 -4.47
N THR A 3 -6.61 -1.15 -5.67
CA THR A 3 -6.21 -0.29 -6.80
C THR A 3 -7.32 0.65 -7.26
N GLU A 4 -8.57 0.17 -7.32
CA GLU A 4 -9.73 0.96 -7.76
C GLU A 4 -10.04 2.06 -6.74
N THR A 5 -10.08 1.72 -5.45
CA THR A 5 -10.28 2.70 -4.36
C THR A 5 -9.21 3.79 -4.36
N ILE A 6 -7.96 3.43 -4.65
CA ILE A 6 -6.87 4.40 -4.76
C ILE A 6 -7.12 5.39 -5.90
N GLN A 7 -7.56 4.90 -7.06
CA GLN A 7 -7.81 5.72 -8.25
C GLN A 7 -9.08 6.58 -8.08
N GLU A 8 -10.16 5.99 -7.59
CA GLU A 8 -11.45 6.66 -7.36
C GLU A 8 -11.32 7.80 -6.36
N HIS A 9 -10.65 7.55 -5.23
CA HIS A 9 -10.47 8.55 -4.17
C HIS A 9 -9.20 9.40 -4.34
N LYS A 10 -8.45 9.20 -5.44
CA LYS A 10 -7.17 9.90 -5.72
C LYS A 10 -6.22 9.89 -4.51
N LEU A 11 -6.10 8.73 -3.87
CA LEU A 11 -5.27 8.57 -2.69
C LEU A 11 -3.80 8.73 -3.06
N ASN A 12 -3.04 9.36 -2.18
CA ASN A 12 -1.63 9.67 -2.35
C ASN A 12 -0.74 8.99 -1.29
N ARG A 13 -1.31 8.20 -0.38
CA ARG A 13 -0.57 7.49 0.66
C ARG A 13 -1.32 6.24 1.09
N LEU A 14 -0.58 5.15 1.32
CA LEU A 14 -1.13 3.90 1.85
C LEU A 14 -0.49 3.59 3.19
N VAL A 15 -1.31 3.49 4.23
CA VAL A 15 -0.89 3.04 5.56
C VAL A 15 -1.52 1.69 5.83
N VAL A 16 -0.71 0.68 6.12
CA VAL A 16 -1.20 -0.67 6.41
C VAL A 16 -0.76 -1.08 7.81
N ALA A 17 -1.71 -1.22 8.73
CA ALA A 17 -1.44 -1.74 10.06
C ALA A 17 -1.49 -3.28 10.01
N ALA A 18 -0.33 -3.93 10.05
CA ALA A 18 -0.21 -5.39 9.99
C ALA A 18 0.93 -5.90 10.87
N CYS A 19 0.88 -7.19 11.19
CA CYS A 19 1.73 -7.83 12.19
C CYS A 19 3.18 -8.06 11.70
N THR A 20 3.40 -8.18 10.38
CA THR A 20 4.73 -8.46 9.80
C THR A 20 4.88 -7.80 8.42
N PRO A 21 5.80 -6.84 8.25
CA PRO A 21 5.95 -6.13 6.98
C PRO A 21 6.57 -6.96 5.87
N ARG A 22 7.49 -7.88 6.19
CA ARG A 22 8.25 -8.64 5.17
C ARG A 22 7.39 -9.41 4.17
N THR A 23 6.26 -9.96 4.62
CA THR A 23 5.43 -10.84 3.79
C THR A 23 4.44 -10.07 2.92
N HIS A 24 3.90 -8.97 3.44
CA HIS A 24 2.81 -8.25 2.78
C HIS A 24 3.27 -7.00 2.04
N GLU A 25 4.39 -6.40 2.44
CA GLU A 25 4.92 -5.19 1.79
C GLU A 25 5.15 -5.37 0.27
N PRO A 26 5.72 -6.48 -0.23
CA PRO A 26 5.91 -6.68 -1.68
C PRO A 26 4.58 -6.69 -2.45
N LEU A 27 3.53 -7.27 -1.86
CA LEU A 27 2.18 -7.33 -2.46
C LEU A 27 1.56 -5.94 -2.57
N PHE A 28 1.63 -5.14 -1.50
CA PHE A 28 1.11 -3.77 -1.53
C PHE A 28 1.94 -2.86 -2.46
N GLN A 29 3.24 -3.09 -2.58
CA GLN A 29 4.07 -2.39 -3.58
C GLN A 29 3.68 -2.71 -5.03
N SER A 30 3.27 -3.95 -5.35
CA SER A 30 2.69 -4.25 -6.67
C SER A 30 1.39 -3.49 -6.91
N THR A 31 0.50 -3.49 -5.92
CA THR A 31 -0.79 -2.78 -6.02
C THR A 31 -0.61 -1.27 -6.20
N LEU A 32 0.37 -0.66 -5.50
CA LEU A 32 0.70 0.76 -5.69
C LEU A 32 1.25 1.04 -7.09
N ARG A 33 2.08 0.15 -7.65
CA ARG A 33 2.56 0.27 -9.04
C ARG A 33 1.41 0.21 -10.04
N GLU A 34 0.49 -0.74 -9.87
CA GLU A 34 -0.69 -0.86 -10.73
C GLU A 34 -1.61 0.37 -10.62
N ALA A 35 -1.68 0.98 -9.44
CA ALA A 35 -2.42 2.23 -9.23
C ALA A 35 -1.70 3.48 -9.77
N GLY A 36 -0.47 3.35 -10.30
CA GLY A 36 0.34 4.48 -10.78
C GLY A 36 0.96 5.32 -9.64
N LEU A 37 1.00 4.80 -8.42
CA LEU A 37 1.56 5.47 -7.25
C LEU A 37 3.00 5.06 -6.97
N ASN A 38 3.76 5.98 -6.38
CA ASN A 38 5.14 5.72 -5.96
C ASN A 38 5.18 4.74 -4.78
N ARG A 39 6.06 3.74 -4.86
CA ARG A 39 6.29 2.73 -3.81
C ARG A 39 6.68 3.34 -2.45
N SER A 40 7.34 4.50 -2.46
CA SER A 40 7.73 5.23 -1.24
C SER A 40 6.55 5.78 -0.44
N LEU A 41 5.32 5.68 -0.94
CA LEU A 41 4.09 6.14 -0.29
C LEU A 41 3.44 5.07 0.59
N LEU A 42 4.08 3.90 0.73
CA LEU A 42 3.67 2.82 1.62
C LEU A 42 4.29 2.98 3.01
N PHE A 43 3.46 2.95 4.04
CA PHE A 43 3.91 2.89 5.44
C PHE A 43 3.27 1.69 6.13
N MET A 44 4.09 0.77 6.64
CA MET A 44 3.63 -0.44 7.32
C MET A 44 4.32 -0.56 8.69
N PRO A 45 3.78 0.07 9.74
CA PRO A 45 4.31 -0.06 11.08
C PRO A 45 3.99 -1.46 11.63
N LEU A 46 4.98 -2.07 12.30
CA LEU A 46 4.79 -3.31 13.04
C LEU A 46 3.93 -3.00 14.27
N PHE A 47 2.66 -3.44 14.25
CA PHE A 47 1.79 -3.43 15.42
C PHE A 47 2.10 -4.72 16.20
N ARG A 48 3.01 -4.63 17.17
CA ARG A 48 3.32 -5.70 18.10
C ARG A 48 2.93 -5.29 19.50
#